data_AF-A0A0Q8QPL4-F1
#
_entry.id   AF-A0A0Q8QPL4-F1
#
_cell.length_a   1.000
_cell.length_b   1.000
_cell.length_c   1.000
_cell.angle_alpha   90.00
_cell.angle_beta   90.00
_cell.angle_gamma   90.00
#
_symmetry.space_group_name_H-M   'P 1'
#
loop_
_entity.id
_entity.type
_entity.pdbx_description
1 polymer ?
#
loop_
_entity_poly.entity_id
_entity_poly.type
_entity_poly.pdbx_seq_one_letter_code
_entity_poly.pdbx_strand_id
1 'polypeptide(L)'
;MEISLHGGTAFRAALYAAWQDRLDVDLFDLVPFNSDIDLEHSGSPEKTVEIAAYIDNLVPFASWCRWSINDGDRAEQARIQRDASTDIPLRRIRFSTEAPAYVPANAHADIEGRRVSFARNSRFGQSDAQLRPDVEIFGLLVALNTWSEADEIAGGTVDFDVGGAIDWLREGLSDEEWQLFEKPAIAARFWHLLSTRLARHGPDPISSALAQLGRPILEGIGAPVTKFFESDRAISVSRVTSTADFRVPQLTPEIVTGEAAISVFGEVIRQAAERVGYPAEALPGNTLDLIDPSLELVGVVPNLTLLPYGSGKEGEADLGDPFLSGVGQEFVQFAWHVEASDALNAQGLTGQMLALGARDFGTATAMPVVGGTFGRSRAWLRVRLDDLIEAGQEGAPVEAALLIFQARPDEAEETERGPNKQRHSVPGEAIEDEDRRPAHSYAFETARITESEEPAYATVTI
;
A
#
# COMPACT_ATOMS: atom_id res chain seq x y z
N MET A 1 19.55 -20.32 -5.86
CA MET A 1 19.40 -19.28 -4.82
C MET A 1 17.92 -19.13 -4.68
N GLU A 2 17.41 -19.56 -3.54
CA GLU A 2 15.99 -19.57 -3.29
C GLU A 2 15.53 -18.14 -3.06
N ILE A 3 14.43 -17.76 -3.72
CA ILE A 3 13.67 -16.55 -3.41
C ILE A 3 12.27 -16.99 -2.98
N SER A 4 11.80 -16.44 -1.88
CA SER A 4 10.48 -16.74 -1.32
C SER A 4 9.64 -15.47 -1.19
N LEU A 5 8.41 -15.53 -1.72
CA LEU A 5 7.36 -14.55 -1.44
C LEU A 5 6.60 -14.99 -0.19
N HIS A 6 6.34 -14.06 0.73
CA HIS A 6 5.64 -14.36 1.98
C HIS A 6 4.66 -13.26 2.41
N GLY A 7 4.08 -13.41 3.61
CA GLY A 7 3.41 -12.31 4.31
C GLY A 7 2.17 -11.79 3.58
N GLY A 8 2.09 -10.47 3.43
CA GLY A 8 0.95 -9.79 2.82
C GLY A 8 0.73 -10.20 1.37
N THR A 9 1.81 -10.32 0.62
CA THR A 9 1.73 -10.49 -0.83
C THR A 9 1.45 -11.93 -1.20
N ALA A 10 2.03 -12.89 -0.47
CA ALA A 10 1.70 -14.30 -0.66
C ALA A 10 0.24 -14.62 -0.32
N PHE A 11 -0.31 -14.08 0.77
CA PHE A 11 -1.72 -14.38 1.08
C PHE A 11 -2.66 -13.80 0.02
N ARG A 12 -2.44 -12.57 -0.47
CA ARG A 12 -3.31 -11.95 -1.49
C ARG A 12 -3.28 -12.75 -2.79
N ALA A 13 -2.10 -13.15 -3.24
CA ALA A 13 -1.96 -14.02 -4.41
C ALA A 13 -2.74 -15.33 -4.23
N ALA A 14 -2.66 -15.95 -3.04
CA ALA A 14 -3.43 -17.16 -2.74
C ALA A 14 -4.95 -16.92 -2.76
N LEU A 15 -5.43 -15.79 -2.23
CA LEU A 15 -6.86 -15.46 -2.23
C LEU A 15 -7.39 -15.14 -3.62
N TYR A 16 -6.65 -14.40 -4.45
CA TYR A 16 -7.05 -14.16 -5.84
C TYR A 16 -7.15 -15.47 -6.62
N ALA A 17 -6.18 -16.37 -6.45
CA ALA A 17 -6.23 -17.69 -7.07
C ALA A 17 -7.44 -18.50 -6.57
N ALA A 18 -7.68 -18.54 -5.25
CA ALA A 18 -8.69 -19.42 -4.65
C ALA A 18 -10.13 -18.90 -4.78
N TRP A 19 -10.34 -17.57 -4.71
CA TRP A 19 -11.68 -16.97 -4.62
C TRP A 19 -12.13 -16.29 -5.91
N GLN A 20 -11.19 -15.85 -6.74
CA GLN A 20 -11.47 -15.17 -8.01
C GLN A 20 -11.05 -15.97 -9.24
N ASP A 21 -10.37 -17.13 -9.06
CA ASP A 21 -9.78 -17.91 -10.16
C ASP A 21 -8.88 -17.06 -11.07
N ARG A 22 -8.16 -16.11 -10.45
CA ARG A 22 -7.26 -15.17 -11.12
C ARG A 22 -5.81 -15.47 -10.78
N LEU A 23 -5.03 -15.83 -11.79
CA LEU A 23 -3.56 -15.94 -11.73
C LEU A 23 -2.87 -14.76 -12.43
N ASP A 24 -3.63 -13.94 -13.14
CA ASP A 24 -3.22 -12.75 -13.87
C ASP A 24 -3.27 -11.49 -12.99
N VAL A 25 -2.81 -11.63 -11.75
CA VAL A 25 -2.75 -10.52 -10.79
C VAL A 25 -1.50 -9.69 -11.02
N ASP A 26 -1.65 -8.36 -11.09
CA ASP A 26 -0.52 -7.45 -11.20
C ASP A 26 0.01 -7.00 -9.83
N LEU A 27 1.06 -6.17 -9.82
CA LEU A 27 1.62 -5.67 -8.56
C LEU A 27 0.65 -4.75 -7.81
N PHE A 28 -0.21 -3.99 -8.48
CA PHE A 28 -1.15 -3.09 -7.80
C PHE A 28 -2.31 -3.85 -7.17
N ASP A 29 -2.75 -4.97 -7.77
CA ASP A 29 -3.66 -5.95 -7.15
C ASP A 29 -3.04 -6.55 -5.88
N LEU A 30 -1.74 -6.87 -5.96
CA LEU A 30 -1.00 -7.55 -4.92
C LEU A 30 -0.43 -6.65 -3.84
N VAL A 31 -0.30 -5.33 -4.06
CA VAL A 31 0.13 -4.36 -3.06
C VAL A 31 -0.65 -3.04 -3.13
N PRO A 32 -1.96 -3.03 -2.82
CA PRO A 32 -2.74 -1.80 -2.83
C PRO A 32 -2.32 -0.91 -1.65
N PHE A 33 -2.31 0.41 -1.87
CA PHE A 33 -2.06 1.41 -0.81
C PHE A 33 -0.79 1.13 0.02
N ASN A 34 -0.87 0.96 1.33
CA ASN A 34 0.30 0.94 2.23
C ASN A 34 0.94 -0.45 2.37
N SER A 35 0.72 -1.33 1.40
CA SER A 35 1.26 -2.68 1.43
C SER A 35 2.64 -2.80 0.77
N ASP A 36 3.43 -3.74 1.29
CA ASP A 36 4.78 -4.05 0.81
C ASP A 36 4.82 -5.35 0.01
N ILE A 37 5.85 -5.49 -0.82
CA ILE A 37 6.23 -6.77 -1.43
C ILE A 37 7.28 -7.42 -0.53
N ASP A 38 6.89 -8.52 0.10
CA ASP A 38 7.67 -9.23 1.12
C ASP A 38 8.47 -10.39 0.49
N LEU A 39 9.78 -10.21 0.33
CA LEU A 39 10.70 -11.21 -0.21
C LEU A 39 11.75 -11.66 0.82
N GLU A 40 12.08 -12.94 0.78
CA GLU A 40 13.22 -13.53 1.49
C GLU A 40 14.13 -14.24 0.49
N HIS A 41 15.45 -14.26 0.72
CA HIS A 41 16.38 -15.04 -0.11
C HIS A 41 17.44 -15.80 0.71
N SER A 42 17.89 -16.94 0.18
CA SER A 42 18.95 -17.75 0.80
C SER A 42 20.39 -17.33 0.45
N GLY A 43 20.56 -16.31 -0.38
CA GLY A 43 21.87 -15.71 -0.69
C GLY A 43 22.50 -14.95 0.49
N SER A 44 23.77 -14.57 0.33
CA SER A 44 24.48 -13.72 1.31
C SER A 44 23.89 -12.30 1.35
N PRO A 45 24.08 -11.52 2.43
CA PRO A 45 23.49 -10.18 2.56
C PRO A 45 23.86 -9.20 1.44
N GLU A 46 25.01 -9.38 0.78
CA GLU A 46 25.42 -8.56 -0.37
C GLU A 46 24.51 -8.77 -1.59
N LYS A 47 23.82 -9.92 -1.67
CA LYS A 47 22.88 -10.23 -2.75
C LYS A 47 21.61 -9.40 -2.69
N THR A 48 21.25 -8.84 -1.54
CA THR A 48 20.03 -8.03 -1.39
C THR A 48 20.06 -6.82 -2.33
N VAL A 49 21.21 -6.14 -2.45
CA VAL A 49 21.39 -4.99 -3.35
C VAL A 49 21.33 -5.42 -4.82
N GLU A 50 21.91 -6.57 -5.15
CA GLU A 50 21.90 -7.12 -6.51
C GLU A 50 20.45 -7.51 -6.92
N ILE A 51 19.69 -8.13 -6.02
CA ILE A 51 18.28 -8.48 -6.25
C ILE A 51 17.44 -7.21 -6.44
N ALA A 52 17.63 -6.19 -5.61
CA ALA A 52 16.94 -4.91 -5.76
C ALA A 52 17.22 -4.28 -7.13
N ALA A 53 18.48 -4.26 -7.57
CA ALA A 53 18.84 -3.77 -8.89
C ALA A 53 18.22 -4.59 -10.04
N TYR A 54 18.11 -5.92 -9.90
CA TYR A 54 17.39 -6.73 -10.88
C TYR A 54 15.89 -6.45 -10.91
N ILE A 55 15.26 -6.26 -9.74
CA ILE A 55 13.85 -5.89 -9.63
C ILE A 55 13.60 -4.57 -10.36
N ASP A 56 14.39 -3.54 -10.09
CA ASP A 56 14.26 -2.23 -10.73
C ASP A 56 14.41 -2.30 -12.26
N ASN A 57 15.23 -3.22 -12.77
CA ASN A 57 15.47 -3.39 -14.20
C ASN A 57 14.44 -4.28 -14.92
N LEU A 58 13.90 -5.30 -14.24
CA LEU A 58 13.13 -6.37 -14.87
C LEU A 58 11.63 -6.29 -14.58
N VAL A 59 11.23 -5.70 -13.46
CA VAL A 59 9.84 -5.67 -13.01
C VAL A 59 9.21 -4.34 -13.40
N PRO A 60 8.22 -4.33 -14.32
CA PRO A 60 7.52 -3.11 -14.68
C PRO A 60 6.92 -2.44 -13.44
N PHE A 61 7.09 -1.13 -13.34
CA PHE A 61 6.62 -0.34 -12.20
C PHE A 61 7.19 -0.78 -10.84
N ALA A 62 8.36 -1.45 -10.80
CA ALA A 62 9.04 -1.79 -9.54
C ALA A 62 9.18 -0.59 -8.61
N SER A 63 9.56 0.55 -9.19
CA SER A 63 9.71 1.85 -8.51
C SER A 63 8.38 2.46 -8.05
N TRP A 64 7.25 1.77 -8.22
CA TRP A 64 5.94 2.13 -7.66
C TRP A 64 5.59 1.33 -6.42
N CYS A 65 6.37 0.32 -6.06
CA CYS A 65 6.11 -0.57 -4.95
C CYS A 65 7.19 -0.42 -3.88
N ARG A 66 6.82 -0.69 -2.62
CA ARG A 66 7.80 -0.83 -1.55
C ARG A 66 8.23 -2.28 -1.45
N TRP A 67 9.54 -2.49 -1.43
CA TRP A 67 10.14 -3.82 -1.39
C TRP A 67 10.80 -4.05 -0.02
N SER A 68 10.38 -5.13 0.64
CA SER A 68 11.00 -5.65 1.85
C SER A 68 11.77 -6.90 1.44
N ILE A 69 13.11 -6.81 1.36
CA ILE A 69 13.97 -7.89 0.89
C ILE A 69 14.89 -8.32 2.03
N ASN A 70 14.62 -9.50 2.57
CA ASN A 70 15.35 -10.05 3.70
C ASN A 70 16.33 -11.12 3.25
N ASP A 71 17.60 -10.97 3.64
CA ASP A 71 18.58 -12.06 3.57
C ASP A 71 18.26 -13.18 4.59
N GLY A 72 19.02 -14.27 4.55
CA GLY A 72 18.76 -15.44 5.38
C GLY A 72 18.74 -15.18 6.90
N ASP A 73 19.63 -14.31 7.40
CA ASP A 73 19.69 -14.02 8.85
C ASP A 73 18.50 -13.16 9.28
N ARG A 74 18.15 -12.14 8.47
CA ARG A 74 16.97 -11.30 8.71
C ARG A 74 15.67 -12.09 8.59
N ALA A 75 15.59 -12.99 7.60
CA ALA A 75 14.45 -13.86 7.40
C ALA A 75 14.23 -14.78 8.61
N GLU A 76 15.30 -15.32 9.19
CA GLU A 76 15.23 -16.14 10.40
C GLU A 76 14.78 -15.32 11.62
N GLN A 77 15.31 -14.10 11.81
CA GLN A 77 14.84 -13.20 12.87
C GLN A 77 13.37 -12.86 12.72
N ALA A 78 12.93 -12.51 11.50
CA ALA A 78 11.53 -12.23 11.20
C ALA A 78 10.64 -13.46 11.41
N ARG A 79 11.14 -14.68 11.16
CA ARG A 79 10.43 -15.93 11.43
C ARG A 79 10.25 -16.14 12.94
N ILE A 80 11.31 -15.98 13.72
CA ILE A 80 11.26 -16.06 15.19
C ILE A 80 10.27 -15.02 15.77
N GLN A 81 10.28 -13.80 15.26
CA GLN A 81 9.34 -12.74 15.67
C GLN A 81 7.89 -13.10 15.32
N ARG A 82 7.64 -13.61 14.11
CA ARG A 82 6.32 -14.07 13.68
C ARG A 82 5.79 -15.20 14.57
N ASP A 83 6.64 -16.18 14.88
CA ASP A 83 6.29 -17.31 15.75
C ASP A 83 6.03 -16.88 17.21
N ALA A 84 6.49 -15.69 17.61
CA ALA A 84 6.23 -15.07 18.91
C ALA A 84 5.08 -14.05 18.90
N SER A 85 4.53 -13.71 17.73
CA SER A 85 3.44 -12.75 17.54
C SER A 85 2.09 -13.46 17.35
N THR A 86 1.02 -12.67 17.19
CA THR A 86 -0.34 -13.16 16.95
C THR A 86 -0.38 -14.12 15.76
N ASP A 87 -0.98 -15.30 15.93
CA ASP A 87 -1.14 -16.27 14.85
C ASP A 87 -2.27 -15.82 13.93
N ILE A 88 -1.91 -15.54 12.68
CA ILE A 88 -2.84 -15.19 11.60
C ILE A 88 -2.52 -16.17 10.46
N PRO A 89 -3.27 -17.26 10.31
CA PRO A 89 -2.87 -18.37 9.44
C PRO A 89 -2.59 -17.95 8.00
N LEU A 90 -3.43 -17.07 7.44
CA LEU A 90 -3.26 -16.55 6.07
C LEU A 90 -1.91 -15.83 5.87
N ARG A 91 -1.38 -15.13 6.89
CA ARG A 91 -0.08 -14.42 6.81
C ARG A 91 1.13 -15.35 6.84
N ARG A 92 0.93 -16.66 7.01
CA ARG A 92 1.98 -17.69 7.03
C ARG A 92 2.15 -18.41 5.69
N ILE A 93 1.32 -18.07 4.70
CA ILE A 93 1.45 -18.58 3.33
C ILE A 93 2.78 -18.13 2.72
N ARG A 94 3.45 -19.04 2.01
CA ARG A 94 4.72 -18.77 1.34
C ARG A 94 4.78 -19.45 -0.03
N PHE A 95 5.39 -18.77 -0.99
CA PHE A 95 5.71 -19.32 -2.31
C PHE A 95 7.21 -19.25 -2.53
N SER A 96 7.83 -20.37 -2.89
CA SER A 96 9.26 -20.48 -3.13
C SER A 96 9.54 -20.80 -4.59
N THR A 97 10.68 -20.31 -5.10
CA THR A 97 11.18 -20.70 -6.42
C THR A 97 11.74 -22.12 -6.46
N GLU A 98 12.10 -22.71 -5.31
CA GLU A 98 12.76 -24.02 -5.21
C GLU A 98 11.91 -25.08 -4.50
N ALA A 99 10.81 -24.69 -3.84
CA ALA A 99 9.92 -25.59 -3.10
C ALA A 99 8.43 -25.37 -3.44
N PRO A 100 7.57 -26.40 -3.25
CA PRO A 100 6.12 -26.23 -3.36
C PRO A 100 5.59 -25.13 -2.43
N ALA A 101 4.45 -24.55 -2.80
CA ALA A 101 3.76 -23.58 -1.96
C ALA A 101 3.53 -24.13 -0.55
N TYR A 102 3.90 -23.34 0.46
CA TYR A 102 3.60 -23.66 1.85
C TYR A 102 2.33 -22.94 2.26
N VAL A 103 1.25 -23.70 2.43
CA VAL A 103 -0.03 -23.23 2.94
C VAL A 103 -0.37 -24.06 4.19
N PRO A 104 -0.31 -23.47 5.39
CA PRO A 104 -0.67 -24.16 6.62
C PRO A 104 -2.11 -24.71 6.58
N ALA A 105 -2.38 -25.82 7.27
CA ALA A 105 -3.72 -26.45 7.27
C ALA A 105 -4.83 -25.51 7.78
N ASN A 106 -4.52 -24.67 8.77
CA ASN A 106 -5.43 -23.62 9.26
C ASN A 106 -5.63 -22.49 8.23
N ALA A 107 -4.61 -22.14 7.44
CA ALA A 107 -4.76 -21.20 6.33
C ALA A 107 -5.62 -21.79 5.20
N HIS A 108 -5.46 -23.08 4.89
CA HIS A 108 -6.35 -23.80 3.98
C HIS A 108 -7.80 -23.77 4.45
N ALA A 109 -8.05 -24.09 5.72
CA ALA A 109 -9.40 -24.04 6.29
C ALA A 109 -10.00 -22.62 6.25
N ASP A 110 -9.18 -21.59 6.42
CA ASP A 110 -9.61 -20.20 6.31
C ASP A 110 -9.98 -19.82 4.86
N ILE A 111 -9.19 -20.25 3.88
CA ILE A 111 -9.47 -20.06 2.45
C ILE A 111 -10.77 -20.77 2.05
N GLU A 112 -10.91 -22.05 2.40
CA GLU A 112 -12.11 -22.85 2.09
C GLU A 112 -13.35 -22.30 2.78
N GLY A 113 -13.20 -21.84 4.03
CA GLY A 113 -14.27 -21.29 4.84
C GLY A 113 -14.60 -19.82 4.57
N ARG A 114 -13.91 -19.15 3.64
CA ARG A 114 -14.02 -17.69 3.40
C ARG A 114 -14.01 -16.88 4.70
N ARG A 115 -12.98 -17.10 5.51
CA ARG A 115 -12.83 -16.46 6.81
C ARG A 115 -11.39 -16.01 7.05
N VAL A 116 -11.22 -15.10 8.00
CA VAL A 116 -9.91 -14.76 8.57
C VAL A 116 -9.92 -15.10 10.04
N SER A 117 -9.16 -16.14 10.41
CA SER A 117 -8.96 -16.48 11.83
C SER A 117 -7.73 -15.76 12.39
N PHE A 118 -7.75 -15.51 13.69
CA PHE A 118 -6.62 -14.97 14.43
C PHE A 118 -6.61 -15.52 15.86
N ALA A 119 -5.44 -15.67 16.46
CA ALA A 119 -5.29 -16.10 17.84
C ALA A 119 -4.13 -15.40 18.52
N ARG A 120 -4.32 -15.02 19.78
CA ARG A 120 -3.22 -14.54 20.64
C ARG A 120 -2.16 -15.61 20.77
N ASN A 121 -0.91 -15.18 20.77
CA ASN A 121 0.18 -16.07 21.08
C ASN A 121 0.24 -16.27 22.60
N SER A 122 0.10 -17.51 23.06
CA SER A 122 0.20 -17.83 24.49
C SER A 122 1.60 -17.54 25.07
N ARG A 123 2.60 -17.36 24.21
CA ARG A 123 3.97 -16.98 24.55
C ARG A 123 4.27 -15.50 24.32
N PHE A 124 3.26 -14.68 24.00
CA PHE A 124 3.45 -13.25 23.83
C PHE A 124 4.11 -12.67 25.10
N GLY A 125 5.20 -11.93 24.93
CA GLY A 125 5.95 -11.39 26.06
C GLY A 125 6.67 -12.41 26.96
N GLN A 126 6.80 -13.68 26.56
CA GLN A 126 7.51 -14.71 27.34
C GLN A 126 8.89 -15.10 26.76
N SER A 127 9.24 -14.64 25.55
CA SER A 127 10.55 -14.92 24.96
C SER A 127 11.63 -13.90 25.38
N ASP A 128 12.84 -14.38 25.68
CA ASP A 128 14.07 -13.60 25.93
C ASP A 128 14.63 -12.93 24.67
N ALA A 129 13.94 -13.02 23.53
CA ALA A 129 14.35 -12.34 22.32
C ALA A 129 14.50 -10.83 22.63
N GLN A 130 15.68 -10.28 22.35
CA GLN A 130 16.06 -8.88 22.49
C GLN A 130 15.23 -7.92 21.59
N LEU A 131 14.05 -8.36 21.14
CA LEU A 131 13.25 -7.87 20.02
C LEU A 131 11.90 -7.30 20.49
N ARG A 132 11.81 -6.76 21.71
CA ARG A 132 10.55 -6.16 22.21
C ARG A 132 10.51 -4.65 22.01
N PRO A 133 10.02 -4.23 20.85
CA PRO A 133 9.14 -3.07 20.83
C PRO A 133 7.74 -3.39 20.26
N ASP A 134 7.44 -4.65 19.93
CA ASP A 134 6.13 -5.06 19.42
C ASP A 134 5.11 -5.22 20.56
N VAL A 135 3.98 -4.52 20.44
CA VAL A 135 2.85 -4.55 21.39
C VAL A 135 1.75 -5.46 20.84
N GLU A 136 1.03 -6.20 21.69
CA GLU A 136 0.08 -7.25 21.26
C GLU A 136 -0.98 -6.71 20.30
N ILE A 137 -1.37 -5.44 20.50
CA ILE A 137 -2.33 -4.71 19.66
C ILE A 137 -1.93 -4.64 18.18
N PHE A 138 -0.63 -4.67 17.86
CA PHE A 138 -0.20 -4.70 16.46
C PHE A 138 -0.56 -6.00 15.76
N GLY A 139 -0.55 -7.12 16.49
CA GLY A 139 -1.03 -8.40 15.97
C GLY A 139 -2.53 -8.34 15.62
N LEU A 140 -3.35 -7.76 16.48
CA LEU A 140 -4.77 -7.52 16.19
C LEU A 140 -4.97 -6.60 14.99
N LEU A 141 -4.21 -5.51 14.89
CA LEU A 141 -4.25 -4.60 13.73
C LEU A 141 -3.89 -5.30 12.42
N VAL A 142 -2.89 -6.18 12.43
CA VAL A 142 -2.53 -7.00 11.24
C VAL A 142 -3.67 -7.98 10.91
N ALA A 143 -4.32 -8.59 11.90
CA ALA A 143 -5.48 -9.46 11.67
C ALA A 143 -6.65 -8.69 11.02
N LEU A 144 -6.95 -7.50 11.54
CA LEU A 144 -7.99 -6.62 11.00
C LEU A 144 -7.68 -6.15 9.57
N ASN A 145 -6.43 -5.82 9.27
CA ASN A 145 -6.01 -5.47 7.91
C ASN A 145 -6.09 -6.68 6.97
N THR A 146 -5.74 -7.87 7.45
CA THR A 146 -5.89 -9.13 6.68
C THR A 146 -7.36 -9.39 6.33
N TRP A 147 -8.26 -9.18 7.30
CA TRP A 147 -9.70 -9.29 7.06
C TRP A 147 -10.19 -8.25 6.05
N SER A 148 -9.71 -7.01 6.16
CA SER A 148 -10.05 -5.92 5.24
C SER A 148 -9.66 -6.24 3.79
N GLU A 149 -8.44 -6.73 3.60
CA GLU A 149 -7.92 -7.13 2.30
C GLU A 149 -8.64 -8.38 1.75
N ALA A 150 -8.99 -9.33 2.61
CA ALA A 150 -9.75 -10.51 2.23
C ALA A 150 -11.18 -10.17 1.77
N ASP A 151 -11.90 -9.31 2.51
CA ASP A 151 -13.25 -8.86 2.16
C ASP A 151 -13.28 -8.16 0.79
N GLU A 152 -12.27 -7.34 0.52
CA GLU A 152 -12.08 -6.69 -0.79
C GLU A 152 -11.84 -7.70 -1.91
N ILE A 153 -10.91 -8.65 -1.72
CA ILE A 153 -10.62 -9.68 -2.73
C ILE A 153 -11.82 -10.60 -2.95
N ALA A 154 -12.61 -10.90 -1.92
CA ALA A 154 -13.80 -11.73 -2.03
C ALA A 154 -14.95 -11.03 -2.77
N GLY A 155 -14.93 -9.69 -2.86
CA GLY A 155 -16.03 -8.89 -3.38
C GLY A 155 -17.33 -9.04 -2.57
N GLY A 156 -17.21 -9.38 -1.28
CA GLY A 156 -18.32 -9.71 -0.40
C GLY A 156 -17.85 -10.22 0.95
N THR A 157 -18.81 -10.55 1.83
CA THR A 157 -18.54 -10.82 3.25
C THR A 157 -17.57 -11.97 3.47
N VAL A 158 -16.50 -11.68 4.21
CA VAL A 158 -15.57 -12.66 4.80
C VAL A 158 -15.81 -12.76 6.30
N ASP A 159 -15.92 -13.98 6.81
CA ASP A 159 -16.17 -14.23 8.23
C ASP A 159 -14.95 -13.81 9.09
N PHE A 160 -15.22 -13.12 10.19
CA PHE A 160 -14.21 -12.66 11.15
C PHE A 160 -14.81 -12.56 12.55
N ASP A 161 -14.04 -12.93 13.59
CA ASP A 161 -14.49 -12.81 14.98
C ASP A 161 -14.40 -11.36 15.48
N VAL A 162 -15.37 -10.55 15.06
CA VAL A 162 -15.52 -9.15 15.51
C VAL A 162 -15.71 -9.07 17.02
N GLY A 163 -16.41 -10.04 17.63
CA GLY A 163 -16.63 -10.09 19.08
C GLY A 163 -15.32 -10.23 19.84
N GLY A 164 -14.51 -11.23 19.48
CA GLY A 164 -13.19 -11.45 20.06
C GLY A 164 -12.23 -10.28 19.83
N ALA A 165 -12.28 -9.63 18.66
CA ALA A 165 -11.49 -8.44 18.39
C ALA A 165 -11.86 -7.26 19.29
N ILE A 166 -13.17 -7.00 19.49
CA ILE A 166 -13.65 -5.94 20.37
C ILE A 166 -13.31 -6.25 21.84
N ASP A 167 -13.45 -7.50 22.27
CA ASP A 167 -13.08 -7.90 23.63
C ASP A 167 -11.58 -7.71 23.89
N TRP A 168 -10.72 -8.01 22.91
CA TRP A 168 -9.30 -7.69 22.98
C TRP A 168 -9.05 -6.18 23.11
N LEU A 169 -9.71 -5.34 22.30
CA LEU A 169 -9.57 -3.88 22.43
C LEU A 169 -10.01 -3.35 23.80
N ARG A 170 -11.02 -3.98 24.42
CA ARG A 170 -11.54 -3.58 25.74
C ARG A 170 -10.58 -3.89 26.88
N GLU A 171 -9.68 -4.85 26.73
CA GLU A 171 -8.63 -5.10 27.72
C GLU A 171 -7.68 -3.90 27.85
N GLY A 172 -7.56 -3.08 26.80
CA GLY A 172 -6.75 -1.88 26.79
C GLY A 172 -5.25 -2.19 26.69
N LEU A 173 -4.43 -1.20 27.06
CA LEU A 173 -2.97 -1.30 27.11
C LEU A 173 -2.51 -1.09 28.54
N SER A 174 -1.51 -1.85 28.96
CA SER A 174 -0.81 -1.65 30.24
C SER A 174 0.05 -0.38 30.24
N ASP A 175 0.44 0.10 31.43
CA ASP A 175 1.29 1.29 31.56
C ASP A 175 2.65 1.13 30.85
N GLU A 176 3.22 -0.08 30.86
CA GLU A 176 4.48 -0.38 30.16
C GLU A 176 4.31 -0.32 28.65
N GLU A 177 3.19 -0.82 28.12
CA GLU A 177 2.86 -0.72 26.70
C GLU A 177 2.64 0.75 26.30
N TRP A 178 1.97 1.53 27.16
CA TRP A 178 1.81 2.97 26.95
C TRP A 178 3.14 3.71 26.86
N GLN A 179 4.12 3.38 27.71
CA GLN A 179 5.46 3.96 27.63
C GLN A 179 6.18 3.58 26.32
N LEU A 180 5.95 2.38 25.79
CA LEU A 180 6.52 2.00 24.49
C LEU A 180 5.96 2.84 23.35
N PHE A 181 4.70 3.23 23.42
CA PHE A 181 4.05 4.08 22.43
C PHE A 181 4.55 5.54 22.41
N GLU A 182 5.22 5.99 23.46
CA GLU A 182 5.94 7.28 23.44
C GLU A 182 7.12 7.27 22.46
N LYS A 183 7.60 6.08 22.04
CA LYS A 183 8.64 5.95 21.03
C LYS A 183 8.06 6.29 19.65
N PRO A 184 8.63 7.28 18.92
CA PRO A 184 8.10 7.71 17.63
C PRO A 184 7.93 6.59 16.60
N ALA A 185 8.86 5.64 16.52
CA ALA A 185 8.75 4.51 15.59
C ALA A 185 7.54 3.60 15.85
N ILE A 186 7.13 3.49 17.12
CA ILE A 186 5.99 2.67 17.56
C ILE A 186 4.68 3.40 17.32
N ALA A 187 4.65 4.71 17.62
CA ALA A 187 3.55 5.60 17.24
C ALA A 187 3.31 5.60 15.71
N ALA A 188 4.39 5.67 14.93
CA ALA A 188 4.30 5.62 13.47
C ALA A 188 3.80 4.27 12.96
N ARG A 189 4.28 3.16 13.52
CA ARG A 189 3.77 1.83 13.17
C ARG A 189 2.28 1.68 13.47
N PHE A 190 1.81 2.22 14.61
CA PHE A 190 0.39 2.29 14.93
C PHE A 190 -0.39 3.06 13.86
N TRP A 191 0.10 4.25 13.48
CA TRP A 191 -0.50 5.05 12.42
C TRP A 191 -0.56 4.30 11.09
N HIS A 192 0.53 3.67 10.64
CA HIS A 192 0.57 2.91 9.38
C HIS A 192 -0.45 1.77 9.34
N LEU A 193 -0.62 1.05 10.45
CA LEU A 193 -1.57 -0.04 10.52
C LEU A 193 -3.02 0.46 10.62
N LEU A 194 -3.30 1.48 11.43
CA LEU A 194 -4.63 2.07 11.59
C LEU A 194 -5.09 2.77 10.30
N SER A 195 -4.22 3.55 9.66
CA SER A 195 -4.51 4.26 8.42
C SER A 195 -4.85 3.31 7.28
N THR A 196 -4.21 2.13 7.21
CA THR A 196 -4.56 1.09 6.23
C THR A 196 -6.01 0.63 6.39
N ARG A 197 -6.46 0.41 7.63
CA ARG A 197 -7.85 0.07 7.92
C ARG A 197 -8.80 1.21 7.57
N LEU A 198 -8.48 2.43 8.01
CA LEU A 198 -9.28 3.63 7.73
C LEU A 198 -9.39 3.91 6.23
N ALA A 199 -8.33 3.67 5.46
CA ALA A 199 -8.33 3.84 4.02
C ALA A 199 -9.35 2.92 3.33
N ARG A 200 -9.46 1.66 3.77
CA ARG A 200 -10.35 0.65 3.16
C ARG A 200 -11.80 0.74 3.65
N HIS A 201 -12.00 0.82 4.96
CA HIS A 201 -13.33 0.75 5.57
C HIS A 201 -13.87 2.09 6.03
N GLY A 202 -13.03 3.11 6.16
CA GLY A 202 -13.40 4.34 6.81
C GLY A 202 -13.78 4.12 8.29
N PRO A 203 -14.68 4.95 8.82
CA PRO A 203 -15.10 4.86 10.20
C PRO A 203 -16.12 3.74 10.42
N ASP A 204 -15.75 2.78 11.26
CA ASP A 204 -16.63 1.72 11.75
C ASP A 204 -16.44 1.55 13.28
N PRO A 205 -17.22 0.69 13.96
CA PRO A 205 -17.07 0.50 15.41
C PRO A 205 -15.67 0.06 15.86
N ILE A 206 -14.96 -0.76 15.07
CA ILE A 206 -13.62 -1.25 15.38
C ILE A 206 -12.59 -0.14 15.17
N SER A 207 -12.61 0.53 14.02
CA SER A 207 -11.73 1.66 13.71
C SER A 207 -11.93 2.79 14.71
N SER A 208 -13.16 3.02 15.17
CA SER A 208 -13.47 3.99 16.21
C SER A 208 -12.89 3.56 17.57
N ALA A 209 -13.05 2.30 17.95
CA ALA A 209 -12.48 1.77 19.19
C ALA A 209 -10.93 1.85 19.17
N LEU A 210 -10.30 1.50 18.06
CA LEU A 210 -8.86 1.63 17.85
C LEU A 210 -8.39 3.08 17.92
N ALA A 211 -9.06 4.00 17.24
CA ALA A 211 -8.71 5.41 17.27
C ALA A 211 -8.83 6.00 18.69
N GLN A 212 -9.85 5.56 19.45
CA GLN A 212 -10.00 5.98 20.84
C GLN A 212 -8.96 5.35 21.76
N LEU A 213 -8.66 4.07 21.58
CA LEU A 213 -7.58 3.40 22.29
C LEU A 213 -6.26 4.13 22.02
N GLY A 214 -5.95 4.47 20.77
CA GLY A 214 -4.70 5.15 20.39
C GLY A 214 -4.72 6.68 20.54
N ARG A 215 -5.77 7.29 21.09
CA ARG A 215 -5.95 8.76 21.07
C ARG A 215 -4.71 9.54 21.55
N PRO A 216 -4.07 9.23 22.70
CA PRO A 216 -2.92 9.99 23.19
C PRO A 216 -1.76 10.01 22.18
N ILE A 217 -1.54 8.90 21.48
CA ILE A 217 -0.49 8.72 20.48
C ILE A 217 -0.80 9.54 19.23
N LEU A 218 -2.05 9.40 18.77
CA LEU A 218 -2.54 10.05 17.58
C LEU A 218 -2.54 11.57 17.72
N GLU A 219 -2.91 12.09 18.90
CA GLU A 219 -2.78 13.51 19.22
C GLU A 219 -1.31 13.95 19.23
N GLY A 220 -0.42 13.14 19.79
CA GLY A 220 1.02 13.41 19.85
C GLY A 220 1.70 13.52 18.47
N ILE A 221 1.22 12.76 17.48
CA ILE A 221 1.74 12.79 16.09
C ILE A 221 0.94 13.72 15.16
N GLY A 222 0.01 14.52 15.68
CA GLY A 222 -0.75 15.48 14.87
C GLY A 222 -1.89 14.87 14.03
N ALA A 223 -2.38 13.68 14.39
CA ALA A 223 -3.54 13.01 13.79
C ALA A 223 -4.74 12.97 14.77
N PRO A 224 -5.35 14.12 15.12
CA PRO A 224 -6.44 14.13 16.10
C PRO A 224 -7.62 13.29 15.63
N VAL A 225 -8.12 12.42 16.52
CA VAL A 225 -9.18 11.44 16.24
C VAL A 225 -10.44 12.08 15.64
N THR A 226 -10.77 13.33 16.01
CA THR A 226 -11.93 14.05 15.48
C THR A 226 -11.89 14.22 13.96
N LYS A 227 -10.70 14.38 13.38
CA LYS A 227 -10.54 14.61 11.94
C LYS A 227 -10.73 13.37 11.08
N PHE A 228 -10.67 12.16 11.64
CA PHE A 228 -10.83 10.92 10.87
C PHE A 228 -12.26 10.73 10.33
N PHE A 229 -13.21 11.41 10.94
CA PHE A 229 -14.64 11.28 10.67
C PHE A 229 -15.19 12.45 9.85
N GLU A 230 -14.35 13.42 9.51
CA GLU A 230 -14.68 14.54 8.65
C GLU A 230 -14.59 14.09 7.17
N SER A 231 -15.59 14.41 6.35
CA SER A 231 -15.66 13.97 4.95
C SER A 231 -14.67 14.70 4.03
N ASP A 232 -14.28 15.92 4.40
CA ASP A 232 -13.31 16.79 3.73
C ASP A 232 -11.86 16.52 4.18
N ARG A 233 -11.61 15.36 4.82
CA ARG A 233 -10.28 14.92 5.23
C ARG A 233 -9.85 13.67 4.49
N ALA A 234 -8.64 13.72 3.96
CA ALA A 234 -7.94 12.52 3.52
C ALA A 234 -7.18 11.89 4.69
N ILE A 235 -6.84 10.61 4.55
CA ILE A 235 -5.84 9.90 5.34
C ILE A 235 -4.55 9.93 4.54
N SER A 236 -3.47 10.47 5.10
CA SER A 236 -2.15 10.53 4.47
C SER A 236 -1.18 9.58 5.15
N VAL A 237 -0.45 8.81 4.34
CA VAL A 237 0.56 7.88 4.83
C VAL A 237 1.83 8.09 4.03
N SER A 238 2.90 8.43 4.73
CA SER A 238 4.24 8.57 4.15
C SER A 238 5.26 7.88 5.02
N ARG A 239 6.48 7.67 4.50
CA ARG A 239 7.58 7.16 5.32
C ARG A 239 7.94 8.14 6.44
N VAL A 240 8.48 7.59 7.52
CA VAL A 240 9.06 8.34 8.64
C VAL A 240 10.49 8.76 8.30
N THR A 241 10.84 10.01 8.57
CA THR A 241 12.18 10.58 8.39
C THR A 241 13.14 10.08 9.47
N SER A 242 14.44 10.33 9.29
CA SER A 242 15.46 10.04 10.31
C SER A 242 15.26 10.81 11.63
N THR A 243 14.52 11.93 11.61
CA THR A 243 14.14 12.72 12.79
C THR A 243 12.86 12.23 13.46
N ALA A 244 12.30 11.13 12.96
CA ALA A 244 11.05 10.54 13.40
C ALA A 244 9.78 11.36 13.11
N ASP A 245 9.84 12.24 12.10
CA ASP A 245 8.68 12.94 11.54
C ASP A 245 8.13 12.20 10.33
N PHE A 246 6.91 12.49 9.89
CA PHE A 246 6.42 12.00 8.60
C PHE A 246 6.90 12.91 7.47
N ARG A 247 7.29 12.32 6.34
CA ARG A 247 7.64 13.06 5.11
C ARG A 247 6.56 14.09 4.73
N VAL A 248 5.30 13.70 4.89
CA VAL A 248 4.13 14.58 4.86
C VAL A 248 3.53 14.64 6.27
N PRO A 249 3.81 15.70 7.06
CA PRO A 249 3.34 15.81 8.44
C PRO A 249 1.81 15.91 8.57
N GLN A 250 1.13 16.36 7.51
CA GLN A 250 -0.32 16.43 7.48
C GLN A 250 -0.92 15.03 7.31
N LEU A 251 -1.08 14.30 8.41
CA LEU A 251 -1.65 12.94 8.43
C LEU A 251 -3.14 12.88 8.10
N THR A 252 -3.84 14.00 8.32
CA THR A 252 -5.24 14.21 7.94
C THR A 252 -5.41 15.51 7.16
N PRO A 253 -4.84 15.63 5.95
CA PRO A 253 -4.92 16.86 5.19
C PRO A 253 -6.35 17.10 4.68
N GLU A 254 -6.67 18.36 4.44
CA GLU A 254 -7.90 18.73 3.75
C GLU A 254 -7.89 18.23 2.31
N ILE A 255 -9.01 17.69 1.86
CA ILE A 255 -9.25 17.33 0.47
C ILE A 255 -10.53 18.00 -0.01
N VAL A 256 -10.45 18.64 -1.16
CA VAL A 256 -11.57 19.32 -1.81
C VAL A 256 -11.91 18.57 -3.08
N THR A 257 -13.13 18.06 -3.21
CA THR A 257 -13.62 17.34 -4.40
C THR A 257 -14.78 18.09 -5.07
N GLY A 258 -15.25 17.57 -6.21
CA GLY A 258 -16.39 18.11 -6.94
C GLY A 258 -16.16 19.53 -7.50
N GLU A 259 -17.24 20.30 -7.67
CA GLU A 259 -17.17 21.65 -8.26
C GLU A 259 -16.27 22.61 -7.47
N ALA A 260 -16.18 22.45 -6.14
CA ALA A 260 -15.34 23.29 -5.29
C ALA A 260 -13.84 23.14 -5.63
N ALA A 261 -13.42 21.95 -6.10
CA ALA A 261 -12.05 21.69 -6.48
C ALA A 261 -11.57 22.60 -7.62
N ILE A 262 -12.47 23.02 -8.52
CA ILE A 262 -12.15 23.92 -9.64
C ILE A 262 -11.64 25.28 -9.14
N SER A 263 -12.33 25.85 -8.14
CA SER A 263 -11.93 27.14 -7.55
C SER A 263 -10.58 27.02 -6.84
N VAL A 264 -10.42 25.96 -6.04
CA VAL A 264 -9.17 25.70 -5.29
C VAL A 264 -8.00 25.45 -6.24
N PHE A 265 -8.22 24.73 -7.34
CA PHE A 265 -7.20 24.54 -8.38
C PHE A 265 -6.73 25.89 -8.95
N GLY A 266 -7.65 26.78 -9.31
CA GLY A 266 -7.29 28.12 -9.79
C GLY A 266 -6.49 28.94 -8.78
N GLU A 267 -6.78 28.80 -7.48
CA GLU A 267 -6.00 29.42 -6.40
C GLU A 267 -4.60 28.82 -6.26
N VAL A 268 -4.48 27.49 -6.27
CA VAL A 268 -3.20 26.78 -6.21
C VAL A 268 -2.29 27.17 -7.38
N ILE A 269 -2.83 27.23 -8.60
CA ILE A 269 -2.05 27.64 -9.79
C ILE A 269 -1.56 29.08 -9.65
N ARG A 270 -2.41 30.00 -9.18
CA ARG A 270 -2.02 31.40 -8.96
C ARG A 270 -0.94 31.51 -7.89
N GLN A 271 -1.10 30.80 -6.77
CA GLN A 271 -0.12 30.78 -5.69
C GLN A 271 1.23 30.23 -6.17
N ALA A 272 1.22 29.15 -6.96
CA ALA A 272 2.43 28.61 -7.56
C ALA A 272 3.10 29.63 -8.51
N ALA A 273 2.32 30.34 -9.33
CA ALA A 273 2.81 31.36 -10.27
C ALA A 273 3.45 32.54 -9.53
N GLU A 274 2.78 33.06 -8.51
CA GLU A 274 3.26 34.18 -7.70
C GLU A 274 4.60 33.85 -7.03
N ARG A 275 4.74 32.64 -6.48
CA ARG A 275 5.95 32.22 -5.76
C ARG A 275 7.21 32.14 -6.63
N VAL A 276 7.05 31.90 -7.92
CA VAL A 276 8.17 31.82 -8.87
C VAL A 276 8.39 33.13 -9.63
N GLY A 277 7.56 34.15 -9.36
CA GLY A 277 7.58 35.41 -10.09
C GLY A 277 7.03 35.33 -11.52
N TYR A 278 6.15 34.36 -11.81
CA TYR A 278 5.47 34.26 -13.10
C TYR A 278 4.36 35.32 -13.19
N PRO A 279 4.26 36.11 -14.28
CA PRO A 279 3.27 37.17 -14.40
C PRO A 279 1.84 36.61 -14.39
N ALA A 280 0.98 37.11 -13.48
CA ALA A 280 -0.39 36.64 -13.36
C ALA A 280 -1.22 36.89 -14.64
N GLU A 281 -0.88 37.93 -15.42
CA GLU A 281 -1.53 38.27 -16.68
C GLU A 281 -1.21 37.28 -17.81
N ALA A 282 -0.15 36.48 -17.64
CA ALA A 282 0.23 35.44 -18.59
C ALA A 282 -0.48 34.09 -18.31
N LEU A 283 -1.16 33.96 -17.17
CA LEU A 283 -2.03 32.82 -16.91
C LEU A 283 -3.28 32.90 -17.80
N PRO A 284 -3.83 31.75 -18.27
CA PRO A 284 -5.07 31.76 -19.02
C PRO A 284 -6.21 32.30 -18.15
N GLY A 285 -7.17 32.98 -18.79
CA GLY A 285 -8.34 33.54 -18.10
C GLY A 285 -9.20 32.47 -17.40
N ASN A 286 -9.17 31.23 -17.92
CA ASN A 286 -9.70 30.05 -17.28
C ASN A 286 -8.56 29.09 -16.96
N THR A 287 -8.27 28.86 -15.68
CA THR A 287 -7.17 27.98 -15.28
C THR A 287 -7.40 26.53 -15.69
N LEU A 288 -8.65 26.10 -15.88
CA LEU A 288 -8.97 24.75 -16.37
C LEU A 288 -8.41 24.48 -17.77
N ASP A 289 -8.11 25.52 -18.56
CA ASP A 289 -7.48 25.37 -19.88
C ASP A 289 -6.03 24.84 -19.77
N LEU A 290 -5.46 24.80 -18.56
CA LEU A 290 -4.17 24.17 -18.26
C LEU A 290 -4.25 22.65 -18.08
N ILE A 291 -5.45 22.10 -17.90
CA ILE A 291 -5.66 20.67 -17.73
C ILE A 291 -5.76 20.05 -19.12
N ASP A 292 -5.07 18.93 -19.34
CA ASP A 292 -5.20 18.17 -20.58
C ASP A 292 -6.69 17.85 -20.85
N PRO A 293 -7.23 18.11 -22.06
CA PRO A 293 -8.63 17.87 -22.36
C PRO A 293 -9.11 16.42 -22.16
N SER A 294 -8.19 15.45 -22.17
CA SER A 294 -8.49 14.04 -21.86
C SER A 294 -8.68 13.76 -20.36
N LEU A 295 -8.38 14.73 -19.50
CA LEU A 295 -8.46 14.62 -18.05
C LEU A 295 -9.55 15.52 -17.45
N GLU A 296 -10.10 15.07 -16.35
CA GLU A 296 -11.03 15.78 -15.49
C GLU A 296 -10.42 15.94 -14.11
N LEU A 297 -10.50 17.15 -13.54
CA LEU A 297 -10.13 17.40 -12.14
C LEU A 297 -11.20 16.84 -11.21
N VAL A 298 -10.81 15.92 -10.33
CA VAL A 298 -11.73 15.30 -9.35
C VAL A 298 -11.46 15.76 -7.92
N GLY A 299 -10.25 16.26 -7.63
CA GLY A 299 -9.96 16.80 -6.32
C GLY A 299 -8.62 17.48 -6.19
N VAL A 300 -8.45 18.23 -5.09
CA VAL A 300 -7.24 18.95 -4.74
C VAL A 300 -6.94 18.80 -3.25
N VAL A 301 -5.67 18.57 -2.91
CA VAL A 301 -5.11 18.67 -1.55
C VAL A 301 -4.14 19.86 -1.55
N PRO A 302 -4.58 21.07 -1.16
CA PRO A 302 -3.88 22.31 -1.51
C PRO A 302 -2.67 22.67 -0.64
N ASN A 303 -2.63 22.18 0.60
CA ASN A 303 -1.72 22.69 1.64
C ASN A 303 -0.86 21.58 2.26
N LEU A 304 0.00 20.97 1.45
CA LEU A 304 0.93 19.94 1.90
C LEU A 304 2.30 20.54 2.21
N THR A 305 3.00 19.90 3.14
CA THR A 305 4.42 20.15 3.40
C THR A 305 5.19 18.87 3.14
N LEU A 306 6.16 18.92 2.24
CA LEU A 306 7.12 17.86 2.00
C LEU A 306 8.39 18.22 2.76
N LEU A 307 8.68 17.49 3.84
CA LEU A 307 9.96 17.65 4.53
C LEU A 307 11.08 17.18 3.59
N PRO A 308 12.27 17.79 3.57
CA PRO A 308 13.31 17.52 2.57
C PRO A 308 14.16 16.29 2.89
N TYR A 309 14.20 15.89 4.17
CA TYR A 309 15.01 14.78 4.64
C TYR A 309 14.40 13.46 4.21
N GLY A 310 15.07 12.81 3.26
CA GLY A 310 14.85 11.42 2.94
C GLY A 310 15.02 10.55 4.18
N SER A 311 14.29 9.47 4.19
CA SER A 311 14.55 8.32 5.05
C SER A 311 15.90 7.63 4.74
N GLY A 312 16.54 8.00 3.63
CA GLY A 312 17.89 7.59 3.25
C GLY A 312 18.93 8.66 3.59
N LYS A 313 19.77 8.31 4.55
CA LYS A 313 21.06 8.93 4.86
C LYS A 313 21.82 9.29 3.59
N GLU A 314 22.36 10.51 3.52
CA GLU A 314 23.56 10.73 2.73
C GLU A 314 24.64 9.77 3.27
N GLY A 315 24.96 8.71 2.54
CA GLY A 315 26.30 8.16 2.52
C GLY A 315 26.71 7.05 3.49
N GLU A 316 25.89 6.52 4.41
CA GLU A 316 26.29 5.33 5.19
C GLU A 316 25.20 4.28 5.29
N ALA A 317 25.47 3.13 4.66
CA ALA A 317 24.70 1.91 4.77
C ALA A 317 24.52 1.53 6.25
N ASP A 318 23.34 1.80 6.82
CA ASP A 318 22.90 0.99 7.94
C ASP A 318 22.57 -0.38 7.37
N LEU A 319 23.48 -1.33 7.58
CA LEU A 319 23.28 -2.77 7.34
C LEU A 319 22.12 -3.36 8.19
N GLY A 320 21.23 -2.53 8.73
CA GLY A 320 20.13 -2.88 9.62
C GLY A 320 18.74 -2.34 9.24
N ASP A 321 18.56 -1.55 8.18
CA ASP A 321 17.22 -1.23 7.67
C ASP A 321 16.74 -2.34 6.71
N PRO A 322 15.66 -3.08 7.02
CA PRO A 322 15.08 -4.07 6.11
C PRO A 322 14.30 -3.44 4.95
N PHE A 323 13.97 -2.14 5.02
CA PHE A 323 13.28 -1.43 3.96
C PHE A 323 14.29 -0.73 3.06
N LEU A 324 14.57 -1.34 1.90
CA LEU A 324 15.46 -0.78 0.87
C LEU A 324 14.82 0.38 0.07
N SER A 325 13.96 1.19 0.69
CA SER A 325 13.48 2.40 0.03
C SER A 325 14.63 3.42 0.02
N GLY A 326 15.37 3.48 -1.08
CA GLY A 326 16.25 4.60 -1.35
C GLY A 326 15.45 5.90 -1.50
N VAL A 327 16.14 7.04 -1.58
CA VAL A 327 15.52 8.36 -1.84
C VAL A 327 14.69 8.36 -3.14
N GLY A 328 14.99 7.47 -4.09
CA GLY A 328 14.26 7.27 -5.36
C GLY A 328 13.08 6.28 -5.32
N GLN A 329 12.64 5.86 -4.14
CA GLN A 329 11.47 4.99 -3.93
C GLN A 329 10.57 5.55 -2.81
N GLU A 330 10.53 6.89 -2.66
CA GLU A 330 9.71 7.52 -1.62
C GLU A 330 8.30 7.83 -2.14
N PHE A 331 7.30 7.38 -1.39
CA PHE A 331 5.89 7.61 -1.69
C PHE A 331 5.18 8.28 -0.53
N VAL A 332 4.18 9.08 -0.89
CA VAL A 332 3.04 9.40 -0.03
C VAL A 332 1.79 8.80 -0.62
N GLN A 333 0.89 8.38 0.24
CA GLN A 333 -0.36 7.77 -0.13
C GLN A 333 -1.52 8.53 0.52
N PHE A 334 -2.60 8.67 -0.23
CA PHE A 334 -3.80 9.35 0.22
C PHE A 334 -5.00 8.41 0.09
N ALA A 335 -5.92 8.48 1.04
CA ALA A 335 -7.22 7.83 0.92
C ALA A 335 -8.33 8.72 1.49
N TRP A 336 -9.45 8.85 0.80
CA TRP A 336 -10.54 9.73 1.21
C TRP A 336 -11.91 9.13 0.89
N HIS A 337 -12.97 9.79 1.37
CA HIS A 337 -14.33 9.32 1.21
C HIS A 337 -14.85 9.86 -0.11
N VAL A 338 -15.45 9.00 -0.91
CA VAL A 338 -16.06 9.40 -2.17
C VAL A 338 -17.52 9.71 -1.87
N GLU A 339 -17.93 10.95 -2.09
CA GLU A 339 -19.35 11.30 -1.97
C GLU A 339 -20.15 10.59 -3.06
N ALA A 340 -21.41 10.25 -2.79
CA ALA A 340 -22.23 9.49 -3.75
C ALA A 340 -22.47 10.22 -5.09
N SER A 341 -22.29 11.54 -5.11
CA SER A 341 -22.34 12.38 -6.32
C SER A 341 -21.05 12.36 -7.13
N ASP A 342 -19.93 11.95 -6.54
CA ASP A 342 -18.62 11.94 -7.20
C ASP A 342 -18.52 10.70 -8.08
N ALA A 343 -18.65 10.90 -9.40
CA ALA A 343 -18.48 9.83 -10.38
C ALA A 343 -16.98 9.55 -10.59
N LEU A 344 -16.37 8.79 -9.66
CA LEU A 344 -14.97 8.39 -9.79
C LEU A 344 -14.81 7.12 -10.64
N ASN A 345 -13.87 7.17 -11.58
CA ASN A 345 -13.43 5.99 -12.30
C ASN A 345 -12.55 5.11 -11.40
N ALA A 346 -13.07 3.95 -11.02
CA ALA A 346 -12.40 2.98 -10.14
C ALA A 346 -11.05 2.46 -10.67
N GLN A 347 -10.79 2.58 -11.98
CA GLN A 347 -9.59 2.05 -12.65
C GLN A 347 -8.65 3.14 -13.17
N GLY A 348 -8.94 4.43 -12.94
CA GLY A 348 -8.34 5.52 -13.74
C GLY A 348 -7.98 6.78 -12.98
N LEU A 349 -7.78 6.72 -11.66
CA LEU A 349 -7.33 7.89 -10.92
C LEU A 349 -5.83 8.12 -11.15
N THR A 350 -5.51 9.35 -11.55
CA THR A 350 -4.15 9.89 -11.67
C THR A 350 -4.09 11.25 -10.97
N GLY A 351 -2.98 11.97 -11.12
CA GLY A 351 -2.74 13.16 -10.33
C GLY A 351 -1.36 13.73 -10.59
N GLN A 352 -1.10 14.85 -9.93
CA GLN A 352 0.16 15.56 -10.00
C GLN A 352 0.43 16.26 -8.67
N MET A 353 1.61 16.05 -8.11
CA MET A 353 2.08 16.80 -6.94
C MET A 353 2.86 18.04 -7.43
N LEU A 354 2.35 19.22 -7.10
CA LEU A 354 2.94 20.51 -7.45
C LEU A 354 3.75 21.05 -6.28
N ALA A 355 5.07 21.27 -6.47
CA ALA A 355 5.87 22.04 -5.51
C ALA A 355 5.65 23.55 -5.70
N LEU A 356 5.10 24.19 -4.67
CA LEU A 356 4.75 25.61 -4.64
C LEU A 356 6.02 26.46 -4.46
N GLY A 357 6.58 26.93 -5.59
CA GLY A 357 7.81 27.73 -5.62
C GLY A 357 9.00 27.07 -6.32
N ALA A 358 8.80 25.89 -6.94
CA ALA A 358 9.83 25.30 -7.81
C ALA A 358 10.11 26.21 -9.02
N ARG A 359 11.39 26.44 -9.35
CA ARG A 359 11.82 27.45 -10.34
C ARG A 359 11.19 27.27 -11.73
N ASP A 360 10.91 26.02 -12.11
CA ASP A 360 10.32 25.71 -13.41
C ASP A 360 8.80 25.60 -13.31
N PHE A 361 8.17 26.77 -13.17
CA PHE A 361 6.72 26.91 -13.27
C PHE A 361 6.26 26.54 -14.69
N GLY A 362 5.53 25.43 -14.81
CA GLY A 362 5.08 24.87 -16.09
C GLY A 362 5.79 23.59 -16.55
N THR A 363 6.91 23.20 -15.92
CA THR A 363 7.48 21.84 -16.07
C THR A 363 7.35 21.04 -14.78
N ALA A 364 6.33 21.35 -13.98
CA ALA A 364 5.97 20.58 -12.79
C ALA A 364 6.10 19.11 -13.15
N THR A 365 6.98 18.41 -12.44
CA THR A 365 7.21 16.98 -12.60
C THR A 365 5.88 16.30 -12.37
N ALA A 366 5.19 16.01 -13.48
CA ALA A 366 3.93 15.29 -13.50
C ALA A 366 4.27 13.86 -13.12
N MET A 367 4.43 13.62 -11.82
CA MET A 367 4.63 12.28 -11.30
C MET A 367 3.31 11.56 -11.52
N PRO A 368 3.26 10.53 -12.38
CA PRO A 368 2.00 9.85 -12.68
C PRO A 368 1.48 9.26 -11.37
N VAL A 369 0.32 9.65 -10.88
CA VAL A 369 -0.22 9.07 -9.66
C VAL A 369 -0.94 7.78 -10.03
N VAL A 370 -0.80 6.74 -9.21
CA VAL A 370 -1.58 5.51 -9.38
C VAL A 370 -2.59 5.44 -8.25
N GLY A 371 -3.86 5.22 -8.60
CA GLY A 371 -4.92 5.09 -7.63
C GLY A 371 -6.09 4.28 -8.14
N GLY A 372 -7.06 4.12 -7.25
CA GLY A 372 -8.29 3.40 -7.53
C GLY A 372 -9.27 3.59 -6.39
N THR A 373 -10.24 2.68 -6.29
CA THR A 373 -11.22 2.69 -5.21
C THR A 373 -11.18 1.42 -4.39
N PHE A 374 -11.39 1.56 -3.09
CA PHE A 374 -11.75 0.45 -2.22
C PHE A 374 -13.27 0.35 -2.17
N GLY A 375 -13.81 -0.65 -2.87
CA GLY A 375 -15.24 -0.72 -3.12
C GLY A 375 -15.75 0.53 -3.86
N ARG A 376 -16.88 1.09 -3.39
CA ARG A 376 -17.53 2.27 -4.00
C ARG A 376 -17.45 3.55 -3.17
N SER A 377 -16.95 3.48 -1.93
CA SER A 377 -17.08 4.56 -0.96
C SER A 377 -15.76 5.25 -0.61
N ARG A 378 -14.63 4.68 -1.03
CA ARG A 378 -13.31 5.20 -0.68
C ARG A 378 -12.41 5.17 -1.91
N ALA A 379 -11.68 6.25 -2.14
CA ALA A 379 -10.67 6.34 -3.17
C ALA A 379 -9.29 6.37 -2.51
N TRP A 380 -8.28 5.91 -3.23
CA TRP A 380 -6.90 5.94 -2.78
C TRP A 380 -5.94 6.28 -3.93
N LEU A 381 -4.81 6.87 -3.56
CA LEU A 381 -3.74 7.29 -4.47
C LEU A 381 -2.38 6.99 -3.85
N ARG A 382 -1.40 6.68 -4.69
CA ARG A 382 0.02 6.61 -4.37
C ARG A 382 0.76 7.61 -5.26
N VAL A 383 1.51 8.49 -4.63
CA VAL A 383 2.26 9.57 -5.27
C VAL A 383 3.74 9.39 -4.98
N ARG A 384 4.58 9.35 -6.03
CA ARG A 384 6.04 9.37 -5.89
C ARG A 384 6.55 10.76 -5.59
N LEU A 385 7.60 10.85 -4.77
CA LEU A 385 8.16 12.12 -4.33
C LEU A 385 9.52 12.44 -4.93
N ASP A 386 10.23 11.44 -5.49
CA ASP A 386 11.64 11.49 -5.88
C ASP A 386 12.05 12.78 -6.63
N ASP A 387 11.32 13.16 -7.69
CA ASP A 387 11.65 14.32 -8.53
C ASP A 387 11.37 15.69 -7.86
N LEU A 388 10.61 15.73 -6.76
CA LEU A 388 10.30 16.96 -6.02
C LEU A 388 11.33 17.24 -4.92
N ILE A 389 12.05 16.21 -4.49
CA ILE A 389 12.98 16.28 -3.37
C ILE A 389 14.33 16.81 -3.82
N GLU A 390 14.79 16.45 -5.02
CA GLU A 390 16.07 16.89 -5.58
C GLU A 390 16.10 18.40 -5.91
N ALA A 391 14.93 19.01 -6.16
CA ALA A 391 14.81 20.42 -6.54
C ALA A 391 14.73 21.41 -5.35
N GLY A 392 14.61 20.90 -4.11
CA GLY A 392 14.58 21.71 -2.90
C GLY A 392 15.95 22.28 -2.57
N GLN A 393 16.03 23.58 -2.23
CA GLN A 393 17.26 24.14 -1.65
C GLN A 393 17.64 23.35 -0.38
N GLU A 394 18.93 23.01 -0.24
CA GLU A 394 19.53 22.21 0.85
C GLU A 394 18.73 22.28 2.17
N GLY A 395 17.93 21.24 2.45
CA GLY A 395 17.32 21.02 3.76
C GLY A 395 16.09 21.87 4.13
N ALA A 396 15.47 22.63 3.21
CA ALA A 396 14.24 23.37 3.48
C ALA A 396 12.95 22.59 3.14
N PRO A 397 11.90 22.62 3.98
CA PRO A 397 10.58 22.08 3.63
C PRO A 397 10.01 22.70 2.36
N VAL A 398 9.40 21.86 1.52
CA VAL A 398 8.75 22.27 0.28
C VAL A 398 7.25 22.31 0.52
N GLU A 399 6.62 23.45 0.27
CA GLU A 399 5.16 23.51 0.20
C GLU A 399 4.68 22.87 -1.09
N ALA A 400 3.62 22.09 -1.02
CA ALA A 400 3.11 21.36 -2.17
C ALA A 400 1.58 21.29 -2.20
N ALA A 401 1.02 20.99 -3.36
CA ALA A 401 -0.38 20.66 -3.54
C ALA A 401 -0.52 19.38 -4.39
N LEU A 402 -1.42 18.48 -4.02
CA LEU A 402 -1.79 17.34 -4.88
C LEU A 402 -3.01 17.72 -5.70
N LEU A 403 -2.88 17.64 -7.02
CA LEU A 403 -3.98 17.66 -7.96
C LEU A 403 -4.37 16.23 -8.30
N ILE A 404 -5.66 15.93 -8.32
CA ILE A 404 -6.20 14.60 -8.57
C ILE A 404 -7.06 14.66 -9.82
N PHE A 405 -6.77 13.79 -10.77
CA PHE A 405 -7.44 13.72 -12.05
C PHE A 405 -8.00 12.33 -12.31
N GLN A 406 -8.94 12.25 -13.25
CA GLN A 406 -9.33 11.01 -13.88
C GLN A 406 -9.41 11.18 -15.40
N ALA A 407 -9.25 10.10 -16.14
CA ALA A 407 -9.52 10.11 -17.57
C ALA A 407 -11.00 10.40 -17.82
N ARG A 408 -11.29 11.32 -18.75
CA ARG A 408 -12.66 11.54 -19.23
C ARG A 408 -13.12 10.29 -19.98
N PRO A 409 -14.39 9.87 -19.79
CA PRO A 409 -14.95 8.83 -20.63
C PRO A 409 -14.90 9.28 -22.09
N ASP A 410 -14.32 8.43 -22.95
CA ASP A 410 -14.21 8.72 -24.37
C ASP A 410 -15.61 8.55 -24.99
N GLU A 411 -16.27 9.67 -25.32
CA GLU A 411 -17.67 9.69 -25.80
C GLU A 411 -17.87 8.80 -27.06
N ALA A 412 -16.80 8.58 -27.83
CA ALA A 412 -16.80 7.71 -29.01
C ALA A 412 -16.70 6.21 -28.66
N GLU A 413 -16.07 5.84 -27.54
CA GLU A 413 -15.85 4.45 -27.14
C GLU A 413 -17.04 3.88 -26.35
N GLU A 414 -17.74 4.71 -25.57
CA GLU A 414 -18.97 4.33 -24.85
C GLU A 414 -20.14 3.99 -25.80
N THR A 415 -20.21 4.66 -26.96
CA THR A 415 -21.24 4.38 -27.97
C THR A 415 -21.01 3.08 -28.73
N GLU A 416 -19.76 2.59 -28.82
CA GLU A 416 -19.42 1.33 -29.51
C GLU A 416 -19.34 0.11 -28.58
N ARG A 417 -18.92 0.26 -27.31
CA ARG A 417 -18.65 -0.89 -26.42
C ARG A 417 -19.84 -1.39 -25.61
N GLY A 418 -20.86 -0.55 -25.41
CA GLY A 418 -22.05 -0.87 -24.62
C GLY A 418 -21.75 -1.16 -23.13
N PRO A 419 -22.76 -1.16 -22.25
CA PRO A 419 -22.57 -1.12 -20.78
C PRO A 419 -21.97 -2.38 -20.15
N ASN A 420 -21.67 -3.44 -20.90
CA ASN A 420 -21.32 -4.76 -20.37
C ASN A 420 -19.89 -5.24 -20.67
N LYS A 421 -18.99 -4.37 -21.15
CA LYS A 421 -17.60 -4.75 -21.44
C LYS A 421 -16.56 -3.75 -20.91
N GLN A 422 -16.68 -3.33 -19.65
CA GLN A 422 -15.54 -2.80 -18.88
C GLN A 422 -14.63 -3.93 -18.36
N ARG A 423 -14.25 -4.84 -19.25
CA ARG A 423 -13.08 -5.71 -19.08
C ARG A 423 -12.25 -5.46 -20.31
N HIS A 424 -11.27 -4.56 -20.21
CA HIS A 424 -10.29 -4.42 -21.27
C HIS A 424 -8.90 -4.82 -20.80
N SER A 425 -8.35 -5.67 -21.65
CA SER A 425 -7.00 -6.19 -21.73
C SER A 425 -5.95 -5.08 -21.59
N VAL A 426 -4.97 -5.34 -20.74
CA VAL A 426 -3.70 -4.61 -20.68
C VAL A 426 -3.00 -4.70 -22.05
N PRO A 427 -2.28 -3.64 -22.51
CA PRO A 427 -1.48 -3.70 -23.73
C PRO A 427 -0.45 -4.84 -23.64
N GLY A 428 -0.68 -5.89 -24.42
CA GLY A 428 0.01 -7.16 -24.30
C GLY A 428 -0.73 -8.34 -24.94
N GLU A 429 -1.87 -8.12 -25.62
CA GLU A 429 -2.35 -9.09 -26.59
C GLU A 429 -1.23 -9.34 -27.60
N ALA A 430 -0.61 -10.51 -27.45
CA ALA A 430 0.26 -11.06 -28.45
C ALA A 430 -0.53 -11.02 -29.76
N ILE A 431 0.00 -10.29 -30.74
CA ILE A 431 -0.32 -10.53 -32.13
C ILE A 431 -0.18 -12.05 -32.31
N GLU A 432 -1.29 -12.73 -32.53
CA GLU A 432 -1.31 -14.14 -32.94
C GLU A 432 -0.61 -14.21 -34.30
N ASP A 433 0.71 -14.32 -34.27
CA ASP A 433 1.50 -14.70 -35.42
C ASP A 433 1.33 -16.22 -35.56
N GLU A 434 0.38 -16.64 -36.41
CA GLU A 434 -0.04 -18.02 -36.63
C GLU A 434 1.09 -19.00 -37.04
N ASP A 435 2.33 -18.55 -37.18
CA ASP A 435 3.42 -19.33 -37.79
C ASP A 435 4.58 -19.75 -36.87
N ARG A 436 4.45 -19.71 -35.53
CA ARG A 436 5.48 -20.27 -34.62
C ARG A 436 4.96 -21.15 -33.49
N ARG A 437 4.87 -22.46 -33.77
CA ARG A 437 5.03 -23.56 -32.81
C ARG A 437 6.32 -24.34 -33.13
N PRO A 438 7.02 -24.93 -32.13
CA PRO A 438 6.52 -26.06 -31.33
C PRO A 438 6.52 -25.74 -29.82
N ALA A 439 5.39 -25.81 -29.10
CA ALA A 439 4.75 -27.02 -28.58
C ALA A 439 5.64 -27.88 -27.65
N HIS A 440 5.79 -27.45 -26.40
CA HIS A 440 5.95 -28.38 -25.28
C HIS A 440 4.60 -28.46 -24.55
N SER A 441 3.84 -29.52 -24.84
CA SER A 441 2.60 -29.83 -24.14
C SER A 441 2.92 -30.55 -22.83
N TYR A 442 2.66 -29.93 -21.68
CA TYR A 442 2.53 -30.66 -20.43
C TYR A 442 1.07 -31.10 -20.31
N ALA A 443 0.83 -32.39 -20.56
CA ALA A 443 -0.45 -33.03 -20.26
C ALA A 443 -0.43 -33.46 -18.78
N PHE A 444 -1.32 -32.87 -17.98
CA PHE A 444 -1.59 -33.36 -16.62
C PHE A 444 -2.55 -34.54 -16.71
N GLU A 445 -2.04 -35.76 -16.52
CA GLU A 445 -2.89 -36.92 -16.25
C GLU A 445 -3.43 -36.82 -14.82
N THR A 446 -4.75 -36.68 -14.71
CA THR A 446 -5.48 -36.73 -13.44
C THR A 446 -5.55 -38.18 -12.97
N ALA A 447 -4.63 -38.57 -12.07
CA ALA A 447 -4.73 -39.84 -11.36
C ALA A 447 -5.76 -39.73 -10.23
N ARG A 448 -6.81 -40.56 -10.29
CA ARG A 448 -7.75 -40.81 -9.19
C ARG A 448 -6.98 -41.37 -7.99
N ILE A 449 -7.06 -40.70 -6.84
CA ILE A 449 -6.54 -41.19 -5.57
C ILE A 449 -7.52 -42.24 -5.02
N THR A 450 -7.06 -43.48 -4.93
CA THR A 450 -7.58 -44.46 -3.97
C THR A 450 -6.62 -44.54 -2.79
N GLU A 451 -7.19 -44.53 -1.59
CA GLU A 451 -6.54 -44.57 -0.28
C GLU A 451 -5.47 -45.68 -0.16
N SER A 452 -4.28 -45.34 0.30
CA SER A 452 -3.51 -46.16 1.27
C SER A 452 -2.29 -45.39 1.81
N GLU A 453 -2.03 -45.61 3.09
CA GLU A 453 -1.00 -45.00 3.93
C GLU A 453 0.45 -45.36 3.54
N GLU A 454 1.38 -44.45 3.92
CA GLU A 454 2.85 -44.54 4.01
C GLU A 454 3.75 -44.20 2.79
N PRO A 455 4.96 -43.63 3.04
CA PRO A 455 5.64 -42.75 2.10
C PRO A 455 6.68 -43.49 1.26
N ALA A 456 6.62 -43.34 -0.07
CA ALA A 456 7.65 -43.79 -0.98
C ALA A 456 8.54 -42.61 -1.40
N TYR A 457 9.81 -42.65 -0.97
CA TYR A 457 10.89 -41.81 -1.48
C TYR A 457 11.05 -42.04 -2.99
N ALA A 458 11.02 -40.97 -3.78
CA ALA A 458 11.48 -40.98 -5.16
C ALA A 458 12.65 -40.01 -5.31
N THR A 459 13.84 -40.58 -5.45
CA THR A 459 15.06 -39.88 -5.84
C THR A 459 14.95 -39.52 -7.33
N VAL A 460 15.14 -38.25 -7.69
CA VAL A 460 15.39 -37.84 -9.07
C VAL A 460 16.87 -37.55 -9.22
N THR A 461 17.52 -38.28 -10.10
CA THR A 461 18.90 -38.02 -10.56
C THR A 461 18.84 -36.97 -11.68
N ILE A 462 19.69 -35.95 -11.59
CA ILE A 462 20.06 -35.08 -12.73
C ILE A 462 21.27 -35.68 -13.42
#